data_AF-A0A2S9QLF3-F1
#
_entry.id   AF-A0A2S9QLF3-F1
#
_cell.length_a   1.000
_cell.length_b   1.000
_cell.length_c   1.000
_cell.angle_alpha   90.00
_cell.angle_beta   90.00
_cell.angle_gamma   90.00
#
_symmetry.space_group_name_H-M   'P 1'
#
loop_
_entity.id
_entity.type
_entity.pdbx_description
1 polymer ?
#
loop_
_entity_poly.entity_id
_entity_poly.type
_entity_poly.pdbx_seq_one_letter_code
_entity_poly.pdbx_strand_id
1 'polypeptide(L)'
;MIVDENEDFESQQSSPAVAGAPGRLTEEQLSRNMMALHDGMNELGTRYDKHVFLAFEDPVTFGAGHYVFYPLEGHASRFAVTELYMGTDWRDDERVPTSWSWESEVHVPSMDGSYPWMTIAEGEIASDDYEQLLRVTENWAKNTYQLAERAEALTMEAVDRGDLNRSGPGRTFLT
;
A
#
# COMPACT_ATOMS: atom_id res chain seq x y z
N MET A 1 61.72 14.43 37.66
CA MET A 1 60.63 15.41 37.47
C MET A 1 59.38 14.60 37.17
N ILE A 2 58.62 14.30 38.22
CA ILE A 2 57.14 14.48 38.38
C ILE A 2 56.37 13.29 37.74
N VAL A 3 55.94 12.26 38.51
CA VAL A 3 54.59 12.00 39.14
C VAL A 3 53.41 12.23 38.18
N ASP A 4 52.30 11.49 38.06
CA ASP A 4 51.46 10.57 38.86
C ASP A 4 50.65 9.72 37.84
N GLU A 5 50.31 8.44 38.05
CA GLU A 5 49.05 7.92 38.65
C GLU A 5 47.73 8.50 38.10
N ASN A 6 46.88 7.58 37.57
CA ASN A 6 45.42 7.45 37.74
C ASN A 6 44.87 6.55 36.62
N GLU A 7 44.45 5.32 36.93
CA GLU A 7 43.09 4.97 37.39
C GLU A 7 42.05 5.27 36.30
N ASP A 8 41.57 4.24 35.61
CA ASP A 8 40.39 3.43 35.96
C ASP A 8 39.09 4.11 35.49
N PHE A 9 38.14 3.25 35.11
CA PHE A 9 36.71 3.54 34.91
C PHE A 9 36.20 4.22 33.62
N GLU A 10 35.18 3.55 33.08
CA GLU A 10 33.98 4.11 32.43
C GLU A 10 34.12 4.60 30.97
N SER A 11 33.33 4.16 29.99
CA SER A 11 32.10 3.38 30.02
C SER A 11 31.89 2.79 28.63
N GLN A 12 31.39 1.55 28.60
CA GLN A 12 30.49 1.12 27.55
C GLN A 12 29.39 2.19 27.46
N GLN A 13 29.43 3.06 26.45
CA GLN A 13 28.23 3.74 26.00
C GLN A 13 27.41 2.71 25.22
N SER A 14 26.90 1.71 25.94
CA SER A 14 25.54 1.28 25.65
C SER A 14 24.71 2.54 25.81
N SER A 15 24.32 3.14 24.69
CA SER A 15 23.26 4.13 24.68
C SER A 15 22.15 3.56 25.57
N PRO A 16 21.67 4.32 26.57
CA PRO A 16 20.47 3.88 27.24
C PRO A 16 19.43 3.77 26.13
N ALA A 17 18.91 2.56 25.92
CA ALA A 17 17.62 2.37 25.30
C ALA A 17 16.74 3.40 25.99
N VAL A 18 16.36 4.43 25.24
CA VAL A 18 15.51 5.50 25.75
C VAL A 18 14.18 4.83 25.99
N ALA A 19 14.03 4.26 27.19
CA ALA A 19 12.77 3.79 27.72
C ALA A 19 11.78 4.92 27.46
N GLY A 20 10.80 4.62 26.61
CA GLY A 20 9.99 5.61 25.92
C GLY A 20 9.58 6.73 26.85
N ALA A 21 9.83 7.97 26.42
CA ALA A 21 9.14 9.11 26.99
C ALA A 21 7.64 8.76 27.06
N PRO A 22 6.92 9.10 28.14
CA PRO A 22 5.50 8.78 28.25
C PRO A 22 4.77 9.31 27.01
N GLY A 23 4.28 8.39 26.17
CA GLY A 23 3.65 8.69 24.88
C GLY A 23 4.41 8.25 23.61
N ARG A 24 5.64 7.72 23.70
CA ARG A 24 6.37 7.14 22.54
C ARG A 24 6.40 5.62 22.64
N LEU A 25 5.97 4.94 21.58
CA LEU A 25 6.02 3.47 21.46
C LEU A 25 7.46 2.96 21.58
N THR A 26 7.63 1.81 22.23
CA THR A 26 8.90 1.07 22.21
C THR A 26 9.12 0.40 20.86
N GLU A 27 10.36 0.04 20.57
CA GLU A 27 10.70 -0.67 19.33
C GLU A 27 9.96 -2.01 19.21
N GLU A 28 9.78 -2.74 20.31
CA GLU A 28 9.00 -3.98 20.32
C GLU A 28 7.50 -3.73 20.08
N GLN A 29 6.97 -2.57 20.47
CA GLN A 29 5.60 -2.18 20.11
C GLN A 29 5.49 -1.85 18.63
N LEU A 30 6.42 -1.04 18.10
CA LEU A 30 6.47 -0.71 16.68
C LEU A 30 6.59 -1.97 15.82
N SER A 31 7.46 -2.91 16.22
CA SER A 31 7.70 -4.15 15.47
C SER A 31 6.46 -5.04 15.47
N ARG A 32 5.78 -5.17 16.62
CA ARG A 32 4.50 -5.89 16.68
C ARG A 32 3.43 -5.26 15.80
N ASN A 33 3.32 -3.94 15.79
CA ASN A 33 2.34 -3.23 14.98
C ASN A 33 2.66 -3.37 13.47
N MET A 34 3.94 -3.31 13.09
CA MET A 34 4.37 -3.57 11.71
C MET A 34 4.03 -4.99 11.26
N MET A 35 4.29 -6.01 12.08
CA MET A 35 3.92 -7.39 11.76
C MET A 35 2.41 -7.56 11.64
N ALA A 36 1.64 -6.98 12.56
CA ALA A 36 0.18 -7.03 12.51
C ALA A 36 -0.39 -6.32 11.27
N LEU A 37 0.20 -5.18 10.87
CA LEU A 37 -0.14 -4.51 9.63
C LEU A 37 0.18 -5.38 8.42
N HIS A 38 1.37 -5.98 8.37
CA HIS A 38 1.79 -6.87 7.28
C HIS A 38 0.83 -8.04 7.10
N ASP A 39 0.49 -8.73 8.19
CA ASP A 39 -0.45 -9.84 8.18
C ASP A 39 -1.84 -9.39 7.70
N GLY A 40 -2.32 -8.24 8.19
CA GLY A 40 -3.59 -7.65 7.77
C GLY A 40 -3.62 -7.27 6.28
N MET A 41 -2.53 -6.70 5.74
CA MET A 41 -2.43 -6.38 4.31
C MET A 41 -2.48 -7.64 3.45
N ASN A 42 -1.76 -8.70 3.84
CA ASN A 42 -1.81 -10.00 3.15
C ASN A 42 -3.21 -10.62 3.20
N GLU A 43 -3.88 -10.54 4.34
CA GLU A 43 -5.26 -11.04 4.49
C GLU A 43 -6.21 -10.29 3.54
N LEU A 44 -6.11 -8.95 3.47
CA LEU A 44 -6.90 -8.15 2.54
C LEU A 44 -6.60 -8.49 1.08
N GLY A 45 -5.32 -8.64 0.72
CA GLY A 45 -4.89 -9.05 -0.62
C GLY A 45 -5.48 -10.40 -1.02
N THR A 46 -5.49 -11.37 -0.10
CA THR A 46 -6.10 -12.69 -0.31
C THR A 46 -7.63 -12.61 -0.40
N ARG A 47 -8.27 -11.79 0.44
CA ARG A 47 -9.73 -11.67 0.52
C ARG A 47 -10.34 -11.09 -0.77
N TYR A 48 -9.63 -10.19 -1.44
CA TYR A 48 -10.10 -9.50 -2.63
C TYR A 48 -9.37 -9.95 -3.92
N ASP A 49 -8.67 -11.08 -3.87
CA ASP A 49 -7.74 -11.56 -4.90
C ASP A 49 -8.36 -11.75 -6.30
N LYS A 50 -9.68 -11.97 -6.38
CA LYS A 50 -10.38 -12.08 -7.67
C LYS A 50 -10.20 -10.82 -8.53
N HIS A 51 -10.17 -9.64 -7.92
CA HIS A 51 -10.21 -8.34 -8.62
C HIS A 51 -9.14 -7.35 -8.17
N VAL A 52 -8.44 -7.67 -7.09
CA VAL A 52 -7.43 -6.80 -6.50
C VAL A 52 -6.15 -7.61 -6.30
N PHE A 53 -5.03 -7.04 -6.73
CA PHE A 53 -3.70 -7.60 -6.54
C PHE A 53 -2.92 -6.74 -5.54
N LEU A 54 -2.27 -7.40 -4.58
CA LEU A 54 -1.31 -6.78 -3.66
C LEU A 54 0.13 -7.03 -4.17
N ALA A 55 0.87 -5.96 -4.37
CA ALA A 55 2.30 -5.96 -4.65
C ALA A 55 3.10 -5.49 -3.42
N PHE A 56 4.23 -6.16 -3.16
CA PHE A 56 5.27 -5.69 -2.27
C PHE A 56 6.27 -4.89 -3.08
N GLU A 57 6.42 -3.61 -2.72
CA GLU A 57 6.99 -2.56 -3.54
C GLU A 57 6.20 -2.33 -4.83
N ASP A 58 6.16 -1.09 -5.27
CA ASP A 58 5.47 -0.79 -6.52
C ASP A 58 6.20 -1.43 -7.72
N PRO A 59 5.51 -2.24 -8.55
CA PRO A 59 6.10 -2.77 -9.79
C PRO A 59 6.46 -1.67 -10.81
N VAL A 60 5.91 -0.45 -10.66
CA VAL A 60 6.32 0.70 -11.48
C VAL A 60 7.69 1.20 -11.02
N THR A 61 8.60 1.46 -11.96
CA THR A 61 9.93 2.00 -11.64
C THR A 61 9.81 3.37 -10.98
N PHE A 62 10.44 3.53 -9.81
CA PHE A 62 10.25 4.70 -8.93
C PHE A 62 8.79 4.88 -8.46
N GLY A 63 8.06 3.78 -8.35
CA GLY A 63 6.68 3.76 -7.93
C GLY A 63 6.49 4.01 -6.42
N ALA A 64 5.23 4.04 -6.01
CA ALA A 64 4.81 4.49 -4.69
C ALA A 64 4.63 3.32 -3.73
N GLY A 65 5.21 3.44 -2.53
CA GLY A 65 4.88 2.59 -1.39
C GLY A 65 5.55 1.22 -1.35
N HIS A 66 5.55 0.65 -0.15
CA HIS A 66 5.96 -0.71 0.16
C HIS A 66 4.80 -1.70 0.01
N TYR A 67 3.55 -1.28 0.29
CA TYR A 67 2.36 -2.07 -0.03
C TYR A 67 1.56 -1.33 -1.09
N VAL A 68 1.27 -2.01 -2.21
CA VAL A 68 0.51 -1.39 -3.31
C VAL A 68 -0.60 -2.31 -3.77
N PHE A 69 -1.83 -1.83 -3.67
CA PHE A 69 -3.00 -2.52 -4.20
C PHE A 69 -3.38 -1.97 -5.57
N TYR A 70 -3.59 -2.87 -6.52
CA TYR A 70 -4.02 -2.57 -7.89
C TYR A 70 -5.31 -3.33 -8.22
N PRO A 71 -6.23 -2.76 -9.02
CA PRO A 71 -7.21 -3.57 -9.72
C PRO A 71 -6.50 -4.54 -10.67
N LEU A 72 -6.96 -5.79 -10.73
CA LEU A 72 -6.46 -6.77 -11.70
C LEU A 72 -6.85 -6.40 -13.13
N GLU A 73 -8.09 -5.94 -13.30
CA GLU A 73 -8.61 -5.48 -14.57
C GLU A 73 -8.49 -3.96 -14.69
N GLY A 74 -7.41 -3.50 -15.35
CA GLY A 74 -7.17 -2.09 -15.62
C GLY A 74 -6.37 -1.38 -14.53
N HIS A 75 -5.18 -0.91 -14.87
CA HIS A 75 -4.28 -0.17 -13.97
C HIS A 75 -4.65 1.31 -13.83
N ALA A 76 -5.95 1.63 -13.86
CA ALA A 76 -6.42 3.02 -13.84
C ALA A 76 -6.43 3.64 -12.44
N SER A 77 -6.25 2.83 -11.40
CA SER A 77 -6.15 3.28 -10.01
C SER A 77 -5.17 2.42 -9.21
N ARG A 78 -4.72 2.94 -8.08
CA ARG A 78 -3.96 2.17 -7.07
C ARG A 78 -4.14 2.76 -5.67
N PHE A 79 -3.78 1.97 -4.67
CA PHE A 79 -3.65 2.40 -3.29
C PHE A 79 -2.25 2.02 -2.79
N ALA A 80 -1.43 3.01 -2.48
CA ALA A 80 -0.04 2.84 -2.07
C ALA A 80 0.13 3.20 -0.59
N VAL A 81 0.98 2.46 0.12
CA VAL A 81 1.33 2.70 1.52
C VAL A 81 2.84 2.77 1.65
N THR A 82 3.37 3.86 2.20
CA THR A 82 4.80 4.09 2.38
C THR A 82 5.15 4.12 3.86
N GLU A 83 6.25 3.47 4.23
CA GLU A 83 6.77 3.47 5.59
C GLU A 83 7.51 4.77 5.92
N LEU A 84 7.21 5.33 7.09
CA LEU A 84 7.85 6.55 7.59
C LEU A 84 8.60 6.25 8.89
N TYR A 85 9.85 6.70 8.94
CA TYR A 85 10.76 6.45 10.05
C TYR A 85 11.20 7.78 10.67
N MET A 86 10.82 8.04 11.92
CA MET A 86 11.26 9.24 12.64
C MET A 86 12.44 8.96 13.57
N GLY A 87 13.55 9.65 13.32
CA GLY A 87 14.69 9.72 14.24
C GLY A 87 15.60 8.49 14.26
N THR A 88 15.54 7.64 13.24
CA THR A 88 16.46 6.52 13.02
C THR A 88 17.57 6.91 12.04
N ASP A 89 18.74 6.27 12.17
CA ASP A 89 19.80 6.39 11.16
C ASP A 89 19.33 5.69 9.88
N TRP A 90 19.49 6.35 8.73
CA TRP A 90 19.11 5.79 7.43
C TRP A 90 19.93 4.54 7.05
N ARG A 91 21.04 4.30 7.76
CA ARG A 91 21.92 3.11 7.64
C ARG A 91 21.44 1.90 8.43
N ASP A 92 20.50 2.10 9.34
CA ASP A 92 19.90 1.02 10.13
C ASP A 92 18.91 0.25 9.24
N ASP A 93 19.21 -1.01 8.98
CA ASP A 93 18.40 -1.95 8.19
C ASP A 93 17.34 -2.66 9.05
N GLU A 94 17.44 -2.59 10.38
CA GLU A 94 16.46 -3.13 11.32
C GLU A 94 15.44 -2.06 11.76
N ARG A 95 15.50 -0.86 11.19
CA ARG A 95 14.60 0.25 11.51
C ARG A 95 13.13 -0.15 11.35
N VAL A 96 12.33 0.24 12.34
CA VAL A 96 10.90 -0.04 12.35
C VAL A 96 10.09 1.23 12.05
N PRO A 97 9.06 1.18 11.19
CA PRO A 97 8.25 2.36 10.87
C PRO A 97 7.55 2.93 12.10
N THR A 98 7.61 4.25 12.26
CA THR A 98 6.89 4.99 13.32
C THR A 98 5.50 5.45 12.89
N SER A 99 5.30 5.59 11.59
CA SER A 99 4.02 5.89 10.94
C SER A 99 4.05 5.38 9.50
N TRP A 100 2.89 5.46 8.83
CA TRP A 100 2.76 5.16 7.41
C TRP A 100 1.99 6.28 6.73
N SER A 101 2.45 6.72 5.57
CA SER A 101 1.61 7.48 4.65
C SER A 101 0.88 6.54 3.70
N TRP A 102 -0.27 6.97 3.21
CA TRP A 102 -1.01 6.27 2.18
C TRP A 102 -1.55 7.24 1.15
N GLU A 103 -1.65 6.77 -0.09
CA GLU A 103 -2.12 7.52 -1.23
C GLU A 103 -3.09 6.64 -2.04
N SER A 104 -4.27 7.18 -2.34
CA SER A 104 -5.17 6.62 -3.33
C SER A 104 -5.01 7.44 -4.60
N GLU A 105 -4.66 6.78 -5.69
CA GLU A 105 -4.28 7.46 -6.94
C GLU A 105 -5.07 6.91 -8.13
N VAL A 106 -5.21 7.74 -9.15
CA VAL A 106 -5.78 7.38 -10.44
C VAL A 106 -4.89 7.85 -11.59
N HIS A 107 -4.88 7.08 -12.66
CA HIS A 107 -4.13 7.40 -13.87
C HIS A 107 -4.98 8.28 -14.77
N VAL A 108 -4.59 9.54 -14.96
CA VAL A 108 -5.40 10.53 -15.69
C VAL A 108 -4.72 10.86 -17.03
N PRO A 109 -5.41 10.75 -18.17
CA PRO A 109 -4.86 11.20 -19.45
C PRO A 109 -4.61 12.71 -19.44
N SER A 110 -3.40 13.12 -19.80
CA SER A 110 -3.02 14.52 -19.98
C SER A 110 -3.07 14.93 -21.47
N MET A 111 -3.22 16.23 -21.75
CA MET A 111 -3.29 16.76 -23.12
C MET A 111 -1.99 16.56 -23.91
N ASP A 112 -0.87 16.37 -23.22
CA ASP A 112 0.44 16.08 -23.82
C ASP A 112 0.62 14.59 -24.17
N GLY A 113 -0.40 13.76 -23.95
CA GLY A 113 -0.37 12.32 -24.20
C GLY A 113 0.33 11.51 -23.10
N SER A 114 0.80 12.17 -22.04
CA SER A 114 1.23 11.49 -20.81
C SER A 114 0.02 11.03 -19.99
N TYR A 115 0.29 10.13 -19.06
CA TYR A 115 -0.71 9.66 -18.12
C TYR A 115 -0.09 9.68 -16.71
N PRO A 116 -0.09 10.83 -16.02
CA PRO A 116 0.40 10.89 -14.66
C PRO A 116 -0.55 10.19 -13.68
N TRP A 117 0.03 9.67 -12.60
CA TRP A 117 -0.72 9.37 -11.38
C TRP A 117 -1.17 10.68 -10.73
N MET A 118 -2.44 10.72 -10.33
CA MET A 118 -3.02 11.83 -9.58
C MET A 118 -3.57 11.30 -8.27
N THR A 119 -3.07 11.84 -7.16
CA THR A 119 -3.57 11.57 -5.82
C THR A 119 -4.96 12.17 -5.65
N ILE A 120 -5.94 11.32 -5.33
CA ILE A 120 -7.33 11.72 -5.09
C ILE A 120 -7.67 11.74 -3.60
N ALA A 121 -6.92 11.01 -2.79
CA ALA A 121 -6.98 11.04 -1.34
C ALA A 121 -5.64 10.55 -0.77
N GLU A 122 -5.24 11.10 0.37
CA GLU A 122 -4.01 10.75 1.05
C GLU A 122 -4.16 10.93 2.56
N GLY A 123 -3.23 10.38 3.32
CA GLY A 123 -3.12 10.61 4.74
C GLY A 123 -1.89 9.98 5.35
N GLU A 124 -1.68 10.25 6.63
CA GLU A 124 -0.65 9.63 7.46
C GLU A 124 -1.32 9.03 8.71
N ILE A 125 -0.88 7.85 9.10
CA ILE A 125 -1.39 7.10 10.25
C ILE A 125 -0.21 6.68 11.13
N ALA A 126 -0.29 7.00 12.41
CA ALA A 126 0.72 6.63 13.39
C ALA A 126 0.75 5.11 13.62
N SER A 127 1.89 4.58 14.08
CA SER A 127 2.05 3.13 14.27
C SER A 127 1.01 2.51 15.21
N ASP A 128 0.59 3.24 16.26
CA ASP A 128 -0.42 2.76 17.22
C ASP A 128 -1.83 2.64 16.61
N ASP A 129 -2.07 3.33 15.50
CA ASP A 129 -3.35 3.40 14.80
C ASP A 129 -3.35 2.53 13.53
N TYR A 130 -2.44 1.56 13.38
CA TYR A 130 -2.28 0.74 12.17
C TYR A 130 -3.60 0.07 11.70
N GLU A 131 -4.50 -0.26 12.63
CA GLU A 131 -5.81 -0.81 12.27
C GLU A 131 -6.66 0.16 11.46
N GLN A 132 -6.49 1.47 11.66
CA GLN A 132 -7.16 2.49 10.84
C GLN A 132 -6.66 2.42 9.39
N LEU A 133 -5.36 2.17 9.19
CA LEU A 133 -4.80 1.99 7.85
C LEU A 133 -5.36 0.74 7.18
N LEU A 134 -5.51 -0.37 7.91
CA LEU A 134 -6.18 -1.57 7.41
C LEU A 134 -7.64 -1.28 7.00
N ARG A 135 -8.38 -0.50 7.80
CA ARG A 135 -9.76 -0.11 7.47
C ARG A 135 -9.85 0.76 6.22
N VAL A 136 -8.94 1.73 6.05
CA VAL A 136 -8.91 2.58 4.84
C VAL A 136 -8.57 1.73 3.61
N THR A 137 -7.59 0.85 3.73
CA THR A 137 -7.18 -0.08 2.66
C THR A 137 -8.32 -1.03 2.28
N GLU A 138 -8.98 -1.64 3.27
CA GLU A 138 -10.12 -2.53 3.04
C GLU A 138 -11.27 -1.82 2.32
N ASN A 139 -11.58 -0.58 2.71
CA ASN A 139 -12.62 0.21 2.05
C ASN A 139 -12.27 0.45 0.58
N TRP A 140 -11.01 0.78 0.28
CA TRP A 140 -10.54 0.91 -1.09
C TRP A 140 -10.68 -0.41 -1.87
N ALA A 141 -10.16 -1.51 -1.33
CA ALA A 141 -10.17 -2.82 -1.99
C ALA A 141 -11.59 -3.32 -2.25
N LYS A 142 -12.48 -3.17 -1.26
CA LYS A 142 -13.90 -3.51 -1.38
C LYS A 142 -14.60 -2.71 -2.46
N ASN A 143 -14.36 -1.41 -2.54
CA ASN A 143 -14.97 -0.56 -3.57
C ASN A 143 -14.49 -0.96 -4.97
N THR A 144 -13.18 -1.18 -5.13
CA THR A 144 -12.58 -1.68 -6.39
C THR A 144 -13.20 -3.02 -6.79
N TYR A 145 -13.26 -3.97 -5.86
CA TYR A 145 -13.87 -5.28 -6.10
C TYR A 145 -15.33 -5.14 -6.55
N GLN A 146 -16.14 -4.33 -5.88
CA GLN A 146 -17.55 -4.14 -6.23
C GLN A 146 -17.74 -3.47 -7.60
N LEU A 147 -16.83 -2.57 -7.99
CA LEU A 147 -16.85 -1.97 -9.32
C LEU A 147 -16.54 -3.01 -10.40
N ALA A 148 -15.54 -3.86 -10.17
CA ALA A 148 -15.17 -4.94 -11.09
C ALA A 148 -16.31 -5.97 -11.25
N GLU A 149 -16.92 -6.44 -10.16
CA GLU A 149 -18.09 -7.35 -10.21
C GLU A 149 -19.24 -6.77 -11.05
N ARG A 150 -19.51 -5.47 -10.92
CA ARG A 150 -20.53 -4.80 -11.71
C ARG A 150 -20.16 -4.73 -13.20
N ALA A 151 -18.88 -4.46 -13.50
CA ALA A 151 -18.39 -4.44 -14.87
C ALA A 151 -18.47 -5.82 -15.54
N GLU A 152 -18.10 -6.89 -14.83
CA GLU A 152 -18.26 -8.28 -15.28
C GLU A 152 -19.74 -8.60 -15.58
N ALA A 153 -20.64 -8.28 -14.65
CA ALA A 153 -22.07 -8.54 -14.81
C ALA A 153 -22.66 -7.83 -16.04
N LEU A 154 -22.30 -6.55 -16.25
CA LEU A 154 -22.72 -5.79 -17.43
C LEU A 154 -22.16 -6.36 -18.74
N THR A 155 -20.94 -6.88 -18.71
CA THR A 155 -20.31 -7.52 -19.88
C THR A 155 -21.02 -8.82 -20.23
N MET A 156 -21.37 -9.65 -19.24
CA MET A 156 -22.12 -10.88 -19.45
C MET A 156 -23.53 -10.63 -20.03
N GLU A 157 -24.25 -9.62 -19.51
CA GLU A 157 -25.56 -9.24 -20.05
C GLU A 157 -25.51 -8.76 -21.51
N ALA A 158 -24.42 -8.07 -21.89
CA ALA A 158 -24.22 -7.61 -23.27
C ALA A 158 -23.96 -8.77 -24.23
N VAL A 159 -23.20 -9.78 -23.79
CA VAL A 159 -22.95 -11.01 -24.56
C VAL A 159 -24.24 -11.81 -24.75
N ASP A 160 -25.01 -12.03 -23.68
CA ASP A 160 -26.29 -12.77 -23.73
C ASP A 160 -27.31 -12.09 -24.67
N ARG A 161 -27.41 -10.76 -24.62
CA ARG A 161 -28.24 -9.99 -25.57
C ARG A 161 -27.72 -10.03 -27.02
N GLY A 162 -26.42 -10.19 -27.23
CA GLY A 162 -25.79 -10.29 -28.54
C GLY A 162 -26.05 -11.63 -29.24
N ASP A 163 -26.08 -12.72 -28.48
CA ASP A 163 -26.31 -14.07 -29.02
C ASP A 163 -27.79 -14.31 -29.41
N LEU A 164 -28.75 -13.68 -28.73
CA LEU A 164 -30.16 -13.72 -29.14
C LEU A 164 -30.46 -12.99 -30.46
N ASN A 165 -29.54 -12.16 -30.96
CA ASN A 165 -29.69 -11.40 -32.20
C ASN A 165 -28.91 -12.00 -33.39
N ARG A 166 -28.21 -13.14 -33.19
CA ARG A 166 -27.40 -13.82 -34.21
C ARG A 166 -28.07 -15.12 -34.69
N SER A 167 -29.34 -15.05 -35.07
CA SER A 167 -30.01 -16.08 -35.87
C SER A 167 -31.07 -15.47 -36.76
N GLY A 168 -30.62 -14.77 -37.81
CA GLY A 168 -31.43 -14.35 -38.94
C GLY A 168 -30.69 -14.67 -40.25
N PRO A 169 -31.37 -15.20 -41.29
CA PRO A 169 -30.71 -15.67 -42.50
C PRO A 169 -30.06 -14.51 -43.28
N GLY A 170 -28.94 -14.83 -43.92
CA GLY A 170 -27.98 -13.90 -44.51
C GLY A 170 -28.58 -12.82 -45.41
N ARG A 171 -28.14 -11.58 -45.20
CA ARG A 171 -28.32 -10.50 -46.16
C ARG A 171 -27.24 -10.65 -47.24
N THR A 172 -27.62 -11.24 -48.36
CA THR A 172 -26.83 -11.21 -49.60
C THR A 172 -26.72 -9.75 -50.05
N PHE A 173 -25.52 -9.18 -50.02
CA PHE A 173 -25.22 -7.95 -50.74
C PHE A 173 -24.79 -8.34 -52.16
N LEU A 174 -25.64 -8.02 -53.15
CA LEU A 174 -25.30 -8.07 -54.56
C LEU A 174 -24.63 -6.73 -54.94
N THR A 175 -23.40 -6.85 -55.48
CA THR A 175 -22.66 -5.84 -56.23
C THR A 175 -23.35 -5.42 -57.52
#